data_AF-A0A969RSL5-F1
#
_entry.id   AF-A0A969RSL5-F1
#
_cell.length_a   1.000
_cell.length_b   1.000
_cell.length_c   1.000
_cell.angle_alpha   90.00
_cell.angle_beta   90.00
_cell.angle_gamma   90.00
#
_symmetry.space_group_name_H-M   'P 1'
#
loop_
_entity.id
_entity.type
_entity.pdbx_description
1 polymer ?
#
loop_
_entity_poly.entity_id
_entity_poly.type
_entity_poly.pdbx_seq_one_letter_code
_entity_poly.pdbx_strand_id
1 'polypeptide(L)'
;MSHELRTPLNSILGLSEVMQEEVFGSLTPKQRQFLATIQDSGNHLLELINDILDLAKIEAGMLEIQRAETSIYDLCEASLALIRQQAHQKCVPFL
;
A
#
# COMPACT_ATOMS: atom_id res chain seq x y z
N MET A 1 18.26 7.43 2.57
CA MET A 1 17.49 6.78 3.65
C MET A 1 16.16 6.16 3.23
N SER A 2 15.17 6.87 2.66
CA SER A 2 13.89 6.24 2.19
C SER A 2 14.10 4.96 1.38
N HIS A 3 14.98 5.01 0.38
CA HIS A 3 15.27 3.89 -0.50
C HIS A 3 16.00 2.74 0.22
N GLU A 4 16.79 3.04 1.25
CA GLU A 4 17.49 2.02 2.05
C GLU A 4 16.53 1.22 2.94
N LEU A 5 15.37 1.78 3.30
CA LEU A 5 14.32 1.06 4.03
C LEU A 5 13.35 0.34 3.08
N ARG A 6 13.03 0.94 1.93
CA ARG A 6 12.11 0.36 0.94
C ARG A 6 12.66 -0.92 0.31
N THR A 7 13.95 -0.95 -0.04
CA THR A 7 14.56 -2.12 -0.69
C THR A 7 14.49 -3.40 0.16
N PRO A 8 14.95 -3.44 1.43
CA PRO A 8 14.86 -4.66 2.24
C PRO A 8 13.41 -5.05 2.55
N LEU A 9 12.51 -4.07 2.75
CA LEU A 9 11.10 -4.34 3.03
C LEU A 9 10.39 -4.94 1.81
N ASN A 10 10.62 -4.38 0.61
CA ASN A 10 10.09 -4.94 -0.63
C ASN A 10 10.60 -6.36 -0.90
N SER A 11 11.86 -6.66 -0.57
CA SER A 11 12.39 -8.02 -0.66
C SER A 11 11.63 -8.99 0.27
N ILE A 12 11.32 -8.58 1.50
CA ILE A 12 10.54 -9.40 2.45
C ILE A 12 9.12 -9.63 1.92
N LEU A 13 8.45 -8.58 1.45
CA LEU A 13 7.09 -8.68 0.91
C LEU A 13 7.04 -9.54 -0.35
N GLY A 14 7.99 -9.37 -1.27
CA GLY A 14 8.06 -10.16 -2.50
C GLY A 14 8.36 -11.64 -2.22
N LEU A 15 9.26 -11.94 -1.28
CA LEU A 15 9.51 -13.31 -0.84
C LEU A 15 8.26 -13.94 -0.19
N SER A 16 7.57 -13.18 0.66
CA SER A 16 6.31 -13.62 1.28
C SER A 16 5.22 -13.93 0.23
N GLU A 17 5.11 -13.08 -0.80
CA GLU A 17 4.16 -13.25 -1.91
C GLU A 17 4.46 -14.50 -2.73
N VAL A 18 5.71 -14.70 -3.16
CA VAL A 18 6.13 -15.90 -3.90
C VAL A 18 5.92 -17.18 -3.08
N MET A 19 6.11 -17.12 -1.76
CA MET A 19 5.81 -18.27 -0.89
C MET A 19 4.31 -18.56 -0.83
N GLN A 20 3.45 -17.52 -0.81
CA GLN A 20 2.00 -17.69 -0.81
C GLN A 20 1.45 -18.24 -2.13
N GLU A 21 2.13 -17.98 -3.25
CA GLU A 21 1.85 -18.59 -4.56
C GLU A 21 2.18 -20.10 -4.60
N GLU A 22 2.76 -20.67 -3.53
CA GLU A 22 3.12 -22.08 -3.41
C GLU A 22 4.11 -22.57 -4.50
N VAL A 23 4.86 -21.64 -5.11
CA VAL A 23 5.86 -21.92 -6.16
C VAL A 23 6.94 -22.91 -5.67
N PHE A 24 7.25 -22.89 -4.38
CA PHE A 24 8.23 -23.78 -3.74
C PHE A 24 7.60 -24.99 -3.03
N GLY A 25 6.29 -25.20 -3.18
CA GLY A 25 5.53 -26.28 -2.55
C GLY A 25 4.36 -25.80 -1.68
N SER A 26 3.49 -26.74 -1.33
CA SER A 26 2.26 -26.47 -0.57
C SER A 26 2.53 -25.96 0.84
N LEU A 27 1.74 -24.99 1.29
CA LEU A 27 1.83 -24.43 2.64
C LEU A 27 0.90 -25.14 3.62
N THR A 28 1.39 -25.40 4.83
CA THR A 28 0.52 -25.75 5.95
C THR A 28 -0.37 -24.56 6.33
N PRO A 29 -1.55 -24.78 6.94
CA PRO A 29 -2.42 -23.70 7.38
C PRO A 29 -1.73 -22.67 8.29
N LYS A 30 -0.84 -23.13 9.18
CA LYS A 30 -0.08 -22.28 10.09
C LYS A 30 0.96 -21.42 9.35
N GLN A 31 1.64 -21.97 8.34
CA GLN A 31 2.55 -21.19 7.51
C GLN A 31 1.81 -20.11 6.71
N ARG A 32 0.64 -20.44 6.15
CA ARG A 32 -0.21 -19.46 5.46
C ARG A 32 -0.60 -18.30 6.37
N GLN A 33 -1.00 -18.60 7.61
CA GLN A 33 -1.34 -17.56 8.60
C GLN A 33 -0.15 -16.65 8.94
N PHE A 34 1.05 -17.23 9.11
CA PHE A 34 2.25 -16.44 9.37
C PHE A 34 2.64 -15.56 8.18
N LEU A 35 2.55 -16.09 6.95
CA LEU A 35 2.83 -15.30 5.74
C LEU A 35 1.83 -14.15 5.58
N ALA A 36 0.54 -14.37 5.83
CA ALA A 36 -0.45 -13.30 5.85
C ALA A 36 -0.09 -12.22 6.89
N THR A 37 0.31 -12.63 8.09
CA THR A 37 0.73 -11.67 9.14
C THR A 37 1.98 -10.89 8.75
N ILE A 38 2.96 -11.52 8.09
CA ILE A 38 4.16 -10.85 7.57
C ILE A 38 3.78 -9.84 6.48
N GLN A 39 2.89 -10.21 5.56
CA GLN A 39 2.41 -9.34 4.49
C GLN A 39 1.70 -8.11 5.07
N ASP A 40 0.74 -8.32 5.98
CA ASP A 40 -0.04 -7.25 6.60
C ASP A 40 0.85 -6.30 7.40
N SER A 41 1.77 -6.85 8.21
CA SER A 41 2.70 -6.05 9.01
C SER A 41 3.69 -5.28 8.15
N GLY A 42 4.19 -5.90 7.07
CA GLY A 42 5.13 -5.27 6.15
C GLY A 42 4.49 -4.15 5.33
N ASN A 43 3.26 -4.35 4.85
CA ASN A 43 2.48 -3.32 4.19
C ASN A 43 2.21 -2.14 5.12
N HIS A 44 1.79 -2.42 6.37
CA HIS A 44 1.55 -1.37 7.36
C HIS A 44 2.83 -0.58 7.70
N LEU A 45 3.97 -1.27 7.82
CA LEU A 45 5.26 -0.59 8.03
C LEU A 45 5.65 0.28 6.83
N LEU A 46 5.38 -0.18 5.60
CA LEU A 46 5.64 0.59 4.39
C LEU A 46 4.80 1.88 4.35
N GLU A 47 3.53 1.80 4.73
CA GLU A 47 2.64 2.98 4.89
C GLU A 47 3.22 3.97 5.90
N LEU A 48 3.58 3.51 7.11
CA LEU A 48 4.16 4.39 8.13
C LEU A 48 5.46 5.06 7.67
N ILE A 49 6.32 4.32 6.95
CA ILE A 49 7.55 4.89 6.37
C ILE A 49 7.20 5.98 5.35
N ASN A 50 6.20 5.74 4.48
CA ASN A 50 5.79 6.74 3.49
C ASN A 50 5.22 7.99 4.16
N ASP A 51 4.38 7.85 5.18
CA ASP A 51 3.80 8.96 5.92
C ASP A 51 4.88 9.85 6.57
N ILE A 52 5.88 9.23 7.22
CA ILE A 52 7.00 9.95 7.83
C ILE A 52 7.81 10.70 6.77
N LEU A 53 8.05 10.08 5.62
CA LEU A 53 8.82 10.70 4.54
C LEU A 53 8.09 11.87 3.90
N ASP A 54 6.77 11.75 3.71
CA ASP A 54 5.97 12.83 3.15
C ASP A 54 5.85 14.00 4.13
N LEU A 55 5.71 13.73 5.43
CA LEU A 55 5.81 14.76 6.47
C LEU A 55 7.17 15.47 6.42
N ALA A 56 8.27 14.74 6.36
CA ALA A 56 9.62 15.31 6.31
C ALA A 56 9.84 16.19 5.07
N LYS A 57 9.27 15.81 3.90
CA LYS A 57 9.32 16.65 2.69
C LYS A 57 8.57 17.97 2.88
N ILE A 58 7.39 17.91 3.52
CA ILE A 58 6.57 19.10 3.80
C ILE A 58 7.32 20.03 4.74
N GLU A 59 7.86 19.52 5.85
CA GLU A 59 8.60 20.32 6.85
C GLU A 59 9.88 20.96 6.28
N ALA A 60 10.55 20.26 5.38
CA ALA A 60 11.73 20.78 4.68
C ALA A 60 11.39 21.77 3.55
N GLY A 61 10.11 22.03 3.27
CA GLY A 61 9.68 22.89 2.16
C GLY A 61 9.97 22.32 0.77
N MET A 62 10.17 21.00 0.66
CA MET A 62 10.51 20.30 -0.58
C MET A 62 9.28 19.77 -1.34
N LEU A 63 8.07 20.12 -0.90
CA LEU A 63 6.84 19.76 -1.60
C LEU A 63 6.63 20.69 -2.80
N GLU A 64 6.83 20.19 -4.01
CA GLU A 64 6.55 20.92 -5.24
C GLU A 64 5.14 20.61 -5.76
N ILE A 65 4.32 21.65 -5.95
CA ILE A 65 3.00 21.52 -6.56
C ILE A 65 3.13 21.66 -8.07
N GLN A 66 2.92 20.56 -8.79
CA GLN A 66 2.81 20.57 -10.25
C GLN A 66 1.36 20.90 -10.64
N ARG A 67 1.17 22.04 -11.29
CA ARG A 67 -0.15 22.49 -11.75
C ARG A 67 -0.37 22.03 -13.18
N ALA A 68 -1.51 21.40 -13.42
CA ALA A 68 -1.99 21.02 -14.74
C ALA A 68 -3.48 21.35 -14.86
N GLU A 69 -3.97 21.49 -16.09
CA GLU A 69 -5.41 21.52 -16.33
C GLU A 69 -5.99 20.14 -15.98
N THR A 70 -6.92 20.12 -15.03
CA THR A 70 -7.50 18.89 -14.49
C THR A 70 -9.02 18.99 -14.53
N SER A 71 -9.64 17.99 -15.14
CA SER A 71 -11.10 17.82 -15.13
C SER A 71 -11.56 17.43 -13.72
N ILE A 72 -12.36 18.29 -13.09
CA ILE A 72 -12.93 18.02 -11.77
C ILE A 72 -13.86 16.80 -11.83
N TYR A 73 -14.59 16.63 -12.93
CA TYR A 73 -15.49 15.50 -13.14
C TYR A 73 -14.72 14.18 -13.11
N ASP A 74 -13.64 14.07 -13.89
CA ASP A 74 -12.85 12.83 -14.00
C ASP A 74 -12.13 12.52 -12.67
N LEU A 75 -11.65 13.56 -11.97
CA LEU A 75 -11.05 13.42 -10.65
C LEU A 75 -12.06 12.86 -9.62
N CYS A 76 -13.29 13.37 -9.62
CA CYS A 76 -14.34 12.89 -8.76
C CYS A 76 -14.74 11.45 -9.10
N GLU A 77 -14.94 11.12 -10.38
CA GLU A 77 -15.28 9.75 -10.81
C GLU A 77 -14.19 8.73 -10.43
N ALA A 78 -12.92 9.07 -10.64
CA ALA A 78 -11.81 8.20 -10.25
C ALA A 78 -11.75 7.99 -8.73
N SER A 79 -11.97 9.06 -7.96
CA SER A 79 -12.01 8.98 -6.50
C SER A 79 -13.18 8.13 -6.00
N LEU A 80 -14.38 8.33 -6.58
CA LEU A 80 -15.57 7.56 -6.24
C LEU A 80 -15.40 6.07 -6.57
N ALA A 81 -14.78 5.74 -7.70
CA ALA A 81 -14.51 4.34 -8.09
C ALA A 81 -13.64 3.63 -7.04
N LEU A 82 -12.58 4.30 -6.55
CA LEU A 82 -11.68 3.80 -5.52
C LEU A 82 -12.42 3.53 -4.19
N ILE A 83 -13.22 4.51 -3.73
CA ILE A 83 -13.93 4.39 -2.45
C ILE A 83 -15.09 3.40 -2.54
N ARG A 84 -15.78 3.29 -3.69
CA ARG A 84 -16.89 2.35 -3.89
C ARG A 84 -16.45 0.90 -3.64
N GLN A 85 -15.26 0.52 -4.11
CA GLN A 85 -14.71 -0.82 -3.85
C GLN A 85 -14.49 -1.06 -2.35
N GLN A 86 -13.91 -0.10 -1.64
CA GLN A 86 -13.67 -0.20 -0.20
C GLN A 86 -14.97 -0.23 0.61
N ALA A 87 -15.96 0.58 0.22
CA ALA A 87 -17.27 0.60 0.85
C ALA A 87 -17.99 -0.75 0.68
N HIS A 88 -17.90 -1.36 -0.50
CA HIS A 88 -18.44 -2.70 -0.75
C HIS A 88 -17.77 -3.77 0.13
N GLN A 89 -16.44 -3.75 0.25
CA GLN A 89 -15.69 -4.68 1.11
C GLN A 89 -16.06 -4.53 2.59
N LYS A 90 -16.39 -3.31 3.03
CA LYS A 90 -16.76 -3.00 4.41
C LYS A 90 -18.27 -3.02 4.66
N CYS A 91 -19.09 -3.37 3.67
CA CYS A 91 -20.56 -3.34 3.71
C CYS A 91 -21.13 -1.98 4.17
N VAL A 92 -20.47 -0.88 3.79
CA VAL A 92 -20.94 0.49 4.08
C VAL A 92 -21.76 1.01 2.90
N PRO A 93 -22.94 1.61 3.12
CA PRO A 93 -23.71 2.24 2.05
C PRO A 93 -22.88 3.31 1.33
N PHE A 94 -22.88 3.27 -0.01
CA PHE A 94 -22.16 4.20 -0.87
C PHE A 94 -23.11 4.74 -1.93
N LEU A 95 -23.01 6.05 -2.22
CA LEU A 95 -23.89 6.81 -3.11
C LEU A 95 -23.97 6.24 -4.53
#